data_AF-A0A4Y2CRL3-F1
#
_entry.id   AF-A0A4Y2CRL3-F1
#
_cell.length_a   1.000
_cell.length_b   1.000
_cell.length_c   1.000
_cell.angle_alpha   90.00
_cell.angle_beta   90.00
_cell.angle_gamma   90.00
#
_symmetry.space_group_name_H-M   'P 1'
#
loop_
_entity.id
_entity.type
_entity.pdbx_description
1 polymer ?
#
loop_
_entity_poly.entity_id
_entity_poly.type
_entity_poly.pdbx_seq_one_letter_code
_entity_poly.pdbx_strand_id
1 'polypeptide(L)'
;MELNEININKTDFSKDQQYFLDIVREIQTGKCAPDLAVRDPGPLSHSRWLTCATLVLRSFISQTSSTGELKMFVNYIMKTYAPVSFAIKKISIPQIRS
;
A
#
# COMPACT_ATOMS: atom_id res chain seq x y z
N MET A 1 -2.82 8.17 -11.56
CA MET A 1 -3.87 7.16 -11.37
C MET A 1 -4.40 7.35 -9.97
N GLU A 2 -5.61 7.89 -9.86
CA GLU A 2 -6.28 8.08 -8.58
C GLU A 2 -6.76 6.71 -8.07
N LEU A 3 -6.37 6.30 -6.85
CA LEU A 3 -6.90 5.06 -6.23
C LEU A 3 -8.35 5.26 -5.76
N ASN A 4 -8.92 6.43 -6.03
CA ASN A 4 -10.27 6.87 -5.68
C ASN A 4 -11.35 5.95 -6.30
N GLU A 5 -11.05 5.28 -7.41
CA GLU A 5 -11.94 4.33 -8.07
C GLU A 5 -11.84 2.90 -7.53
N ILE A 6 -10.92 2.63 -6.60
CA ILE A 6 -10.76 1.31 -5.99
C ILE A 6 -11.80 1.17 -4.86
N ASN A 7 -13.05 0.93 -5.25
CA ASN A 7 -14.12 0.47 -4.36
C ASN A 7 -13.87 -1.00 -3.98
N ILE A 8 -12.83 -1.25 -3.19
CA ILE A 8 -12.56 -2.56 -2.58
C ILE A 8 -13.05 -2.50 -1.14
N ASN A 9 -13.96 -3.39 -0.78
CA ASN A 9 -14.45 -3.51 0.58
C ASN A 9 -13.26 -3.85 1.51
N LYS A 10 -13.11 -3.12 2.63
CA LYS A 10 -12.05 -3.36 3.64
C LYS A 10 -12.00 -4.81 4.13
N THR A 11 -13.09 -5.56 3.98
CA THR A 11 -13.22 -6.97 4.38
C THR A 11 -12.48 -7.96 3.49
N ASP A 12 -12.04 -7.56 2.29
CA ASP A 12 -11.44 -8.47 1.29
C ASP A 12 -9.90 -8.51 1.36
N PHE A 13 -9.30 -7.84 2.34
CA PHE A 13 -7.86 -7.74 2.54
C PHE A 13 -7.39 -8.45 3.82
N SER A 14 -6.24 -9.13 3.72
CA SER A 14 -5.49 -9.53 4.91
C SER A 14 -4.91 -8.30 5.61
N LYS A 15 -4.52 -8.44 6.88
CA LYS A 15 -4.05 -7.32 7.71
C LYS A 15 -2.90 -6.53 7.08
N ASP A 16 -1.94 -7.22 6.49
CA ASP A 16 -0.78 -6.64 5.82
C ASP A 16 -1.13 -5.92 4.51
N GLN A 17 -2.13 -6.42 3.77
CA GLN A 17 -2.64 -5.75 2.56
C GLN A 17 -3.44 -4.49 2.91
N GLN A 18 -4.20 -4.54 4.00
CA GLN A 18 -4.90 -3.38 4.52
C GLN A 18 -3.89 -2.32 4.98
N TYR A 19 -2.82 -2.73 5.67
CA TYR A 19 -1.74 -1.84 6.08
C TYR A 19 -1.05 -1.18 4.88
N PHE A 20 -0.75 -1.96 3.83
CA PHE A 20 -0.21 -1.42 2.58
C PHE A 20 -1.16 -0.40 1.93
N LEU A 21 -2.46 -0.69 1.87
CA LEU A 21 -3.45 0.24 1.33
C LEU A 21 -3.54 1.54 2.13
N ASP A 22 -3.52 1.46 3.45
CA ASP A 22 -3.60 2.64 4.32
C ASP A 22 -2.37 3.54 4.13
N ILE A 23 -1.16 2.98 4.10
CA ILE A 23 0.07 3.75 3.82
C ILE A 23 0.04 4.41 2.45
N VAL A 24 -0.38 3.67 1.42
CA VAL A 24 -0.49 4.21 0.06
C VAL A 24 -1.45 5.40 0.04
N ARG A 25 -2.61 5.31 0.71
CA ARG A 25 -3.57 6.43 0.79
C ARG A 25 -3.02 7.64 1.53
N GLU A 26 -2.28 7.44 2.61
CA GLU A 26 -1.66 8.53 3.36
C GLU A 26 -0.59 9.27 2.54
N ILE A 27 0.22 8.54 1.78
CA ILE A 27 1.19 9.12 0.86
C ILE A 27 0.49 9.86 -0.28
N GLN A 28 -0.61 9.33 -0.82
CA GLN A 28 -1.40 10.03 -1.85
C GLN A 28 -2.04 11.31 -1.36
N THR A 29 -2.59 11.30 -0.14
CA THR A 29 -3.24 12.47 0.46
C THR A 29 -2.24 13.46 1.05
N GLY A 30 -0.96 13.10 1.12
CA GLY A 30 0.11 13.93 1.68
C GLY A 30 0.00 14.13 3.20
N LYS A 31 -0.87 13.37 3.87
CA LYS A 31 -1.14 13.50 5.31
C LYS A 31 -0.07 12.80 6.16
N CYS A 32 0.68 11.85 5.58
CA CYS A 32 1.85 11.16 6.15
C CYS A 32 1.74 10.93 7.67
N ALA A 33 0.65 10.27 8.09
CA ALA A 33 0.37 10.12 9.50
C ALA A 33 1.47 9.29 10.21
N PRO A 34 2.14 9.83 11.26
CA PRO A 34 3.25 9.15 11.93
C PRO A 34 2.84 7.85 12.62
N ASP A 35 1.57 7.68 12.97
CA ASP A 35 1.05 6.49 13.65
C ASP A 35 1.15 5.26 12.75
N LEU A 36 0.98 5.40 11.43
CA LEU A 36 1.17 4.31 10.48
C LEU A 36 2.61 3.83 10.41
N ALA A 37 3.56 4.74 10.64
CA ALA A 37 4.98 4.41 10.66
C ALA A 37 5.36 3.55 11.87
N VAL A 38 4.56 3.54 12.93
CA VAL A 38 4.80 2.79 14.17
C VAL A 38 3.91 1.55 14.27
N ARG A 39 2.75 1.58 13.60
CA ARG A 39 1.77 0.49 13.60
C ARG A 39 2.39 -0.82 13.10
N ASP A 40 2.10 -1.90 13.83
CA ASP A 40 2.45 -3.24 13.41
C ASP A 40 1.66 -3.63 12.15
N PRO A 41 2.33 -3.95 11.02
CA PRO A 41 1.66 -4.46 9.83
C PRO A 41 0.95 -5.80 10.07
N GLY A 42 1.21 -6.47 11.20
CA GLY A 42 0.74 -7.81 11.50
C GLY A 42 1.58 -8.87 10.79
N PRO A 43 1.12 -10.13 10.73
CA PRO A 43 1.83 -11.20 10.04
C PRO A 43 1.99 -10.83 8.56
N LEU A 44 3.24 -10.57 8.17
CA LEU A 44 3.57 -10.25 6.79
C LEU A 44 3.24 -11.47 5.91
N SER A 45 2.46 -11.25 4.85
CA SER A 45 2.11 -12.30 3.88
C SER A 45 3.33 -13.02 3.31
N HIS A 46 3.12 -14.23 2.79
CA HIS A 46 4.10 -14.97 2.00
C HIS A 46 4.61 -14.19 0.77
N SER A 47 3.94 -13.12 0.35
CA SER A 47 4.40 -12.28 -0.76
C SER A 47 5.58 -11.38 -0.36
N ARG A 48 6.79 -11.82 -0.71
CA ARG A 48 8.05 -11.06 -0.50
C ARG A 48 7.97 -9.64 -1.06
N TRP A 49 7.29 -9.46 -2.19
CA TRP A 49 7.07 -8.16 -2.82
C TRP A 49 6.32 -7.19 -1.89
N LEU A 50 5.20 -7.64 -1.32
CA LEU A 50 4.34 -6.78 -0.49
C LEU A 50 5.08 -6.30 0.75
N THR A 51 5.88 -7.18 1.36
CA THR A 51 6.76 -6.82 2.47
C THR A 51 7.78 -5.76 2.07
N CYS A 52 8.49 -5.95 0.95
CA CYS A 52 9.49 -4.97 0.48
C CYS A 52 8.84 -3.60 0.18
N ALA A 53 7.72 -3.59 -0.54
CA ALA A 53 7.02 -2.35 -0.88
C ALA A 53 6.55 -1.62 0.37
N THR A 54 5.94 -2.34 1.31
CA THR A 54 5.45 -1.80 2.58
C THR A 54 6.60 -1.19 3.40
N LEU A 55 7.76 -1.85 3.45
CA LEU A 55 8.93 -1.33 4.16
C LEU A 55 9.49 -0.05 3.52
N VAL A 56 9.56 0.03 2.19
CA VAL A 56 10.01 1.24 1.48
C VAL A 56 9.08 2.41 1.77
N LEU A 57 7.76 2.20 1.66
CA LEU A 57 6.78 3.25 1.94
C LEU A 57 6.79 3.67 3.42
N ARG A 58 6.93 2.71 4.34
CA ARG A 58 7.09 2.99 5.79
C ARG A 58 8.34 3.82 6.06
N SER A 59 9.46 3.47 5.42
CA SER A 59 10.71 4.22 5.55
C SER A 59 10.55 5.66 5.03
N PHE A 60 9.80 5.84 3.94
CA PHE A 60 9.50 7.17 3.40
C PHE A 60 8.69 8.05 4.36
N ILE A 61 7.66 7.51 5.02
CA ILE A 61 6.86 8.27 6.00
C ILE A 61 7.61 8.51 7.32
N SER A 62 8.54 7.63 7.70
CA SER A 62 9.35 7.79 8.91
C SER A 62 10.45 8.84 8.79
N GLN A 63 10.88 9.17 7.56
CA GLN A 63 11.99 10.08 7.33
C GLN A 63 11.50 11.52 7.14
N THR A 64 12.11 12.46 7.87
CA THR A 64 11.85 13.91 7.71
C THR A 64 12.44 14.48 6.42
N SER A 65 13.49 13.84 5.87
CA SER A 65 14.13 14.18 4.61
C SER A 65 14.33 12.94 3.74
N SER A 66 13.50 12.77 2.71
CA SER A 66 13.61 11.65 1.78
C SER A 66 14.65 11.89 0.70
N THR A 67 15.52 10.90 0.46
CA THR A 67 16.52 10.94 -0.61
C THR A 67 15.87 10.83 -2.00
N GLY A 68 16.58 11.26 -3.06
CA GLY A 68 16.07 11.21 -4.43
C GLY A 68 15.75 9.78 -4.89
N GLU A 69 16.57 8.83 -4.48
CA GLU A 69 16.42 7.40 -4.76
C GLU A 69 15.18 6.84 -4.06
N LEU A 70 14.97 7.18 -2.78
CA LEU A 70 13.80 6.73 -2.03
C LEU A 70 12.52 7.27 -2.67
N LYS A 71 12.51 8.54 -3.09
CA LYS A 71 11.39 9.14 -3.84
C LYS A 71 11.12 8.41 -5.16
N MET A 72 12.17 7.98 -5.87
CA MET A 72 12.03 7.20 -7.10
C MET A 72 11.35 5.85 -6.84
N PHE A 73 11.80 5.11 -5.81
CA PHE A 73 11.18 3.84 -5.43
C PHE A 73 9.72 4.01 -4.99
N VAL A 74 9.44 5.01 -4.14
CA VAL A 74 8.08 5.33 -3.71
C VAL A 74 7.20 5.65 -4.92
N ASN A 75 7.66 6.51 -5.83
CA ASN A 75 6.92 6.85 -7.04
C ASN A 75 6.64 5.61 -7.92
N TYR A 76 7.60 4.70 -8.05
CA TYR A 76 7.42 3.46 -8.80
C TYR A 76 6.39 2.52 -8.14
N ILE A 77 6.47 2.34 -6.81
CA ILE A 77 5.48 1.57 -6.05
C ILE A 77 4.09 2.16 -6.22
N MET A 78 3.96 3.47 -6.07
CA MET A 78 2.68 4.17 -6.09
C MET A 78 2.02 4.21 -7.47
N LYS A 79 2.81 4.39 -8.54
CA LYS A 79 2.28 4.53 -9.91
C LYS A 79 2.11 3.21 -10.64
N THR A 80 2.96 2.23 -10.38
CA THR A 80 2.97 0.98 -11.14
C THR A 80 2.40 -0.15 -10.31
N TYR A 81 3.00 -0.40 -9.14
CA TYR A 81 2.70 -1.64 -8.43
C TYR A 81 1.46 -1.62 -7.56
N ALA A 82 1.17 -0.54 -6.84
CA ALA A 82 -0.02 -0.45 -6.02
C ALA A 82 -1.28 -0.70 -6.87
N PRO A 83 -1.48 -0.02 -8.02
CA PRO A 83 -2.61 -0.32 -8.90
C PRO A 83 -2.65 -1.77 -9.40
N VAL A 84 -1.52 -2.32 -9.84
CA VAL A 84 -1.43 -3.70 -10.34
C VAL A 84 -1.76 -4.72 -9.24
N SER A 85 -1.23 -4.54 -8.03
CA SER A 85 -1.46 -5.45 -6.90
C SER A 85 -2.92 -5.47 -6.47
N PHE A 86 -3.60 -4.31 -6.50
CA PHE A 86 -5.03 -4.25 -6.20
C PHE A 86 -5.90 -4.78 -7.34
N ALA A 87 -5.48 -4.59 -8.60
CA ALA A 87 -6.17 -5.12 -9.77
C ALA A 87 -6.16 -6.65 -9.83
N ILE A 88 -5.01 -7.30 -9.56
CA ILE A 88 -4.89 -8.77 -9.54
C ILE A 88 -5.86 -9.38 -8.54
N LYS A 89 -5.99 -8.77 -7.35
CA LYS A 89 -6.95 -9.22 -6.34
C LYS A 89 -8.40 -9.13 -6.79
N LYS A 90 -8.76 -8.08 -7.54
CA LYS A 90 -10.11 -7.92 -8.10
C LYS A 90 -10.44 -9.04 -9.10
N ILE A 91 -9.44 -9.56 -9.81
CA ILE A 91 -9.59 -10.68 -10.75
C ILE A 91 -9.70 -12.02 -10.00
N SER A 92 -8.96 -12.19 -8.89
CA SER A 92 -8.97 -13.42 -8.09
C SER A 92 -10.20 -13.58 -7.19
N ILE A 93 -10.96 -12.52 -6.92
CA ILE A 93 -12.25 -12.60 -6.22
C ILE A 93 -13.35 -12.65 -7.29
N PRO A 94 -13.92 -13.83 -7.63
CA PRO A 94 -15.06 -13.87 -8.52
C PRO A 94 -16.18 -13.05 -7.89
N GLN A 95 -16.75 -12.14 -8.68
CA GLN A 95 -17.92 -11.35 -8.29
C GLN A 95 -19.13 -12.29 -8.14
N ILE A 96 -19.19 -13.06 -7.05
CA ILE A 96 -20.39 -13.78 -6.63
C ILE A 96 -21.09 -12.85 -5.66
N ARG A 97 -21.99 -12.02 -6.19
CA ARG A 97 -23.04 -11.35 -5.42
C ARG A 97 -24.36 -12.00 -5.82
N SER A 98 -24.95 -12.74 -4.90
CA SER A 98 -26.41 -12.96 -4.81
C SER A 98 -27.07 -11.73 -4.21
#